data_AF-X1C4R1-F1
#
_entry.id   AF-X1C4R1-F1
#
_cell.length_a   1.000
_cell.length_b   1.000
_cell.length_c   1.000
_cell.angle_alpha   90.00
_cell.angle_beta   90.00
_cell.angle_gamma   90.00
#
_symmetry.space_group_name_H-M   'P 1'
#
loop_
_entity.id
_entity.type
_entity.pdbx_description
1 polymer ?
#
loop_
_entity_poly.entity_id
_entity_poly.type
_entity_poly.pdbx_seq_one_letter_code
_entity_poly.pdbx_strand_id
1 'polypeptide(L)'
;LSTLSLIKELSHLPVIADPSHATGKRSLVASMANAAIAAGSDGLMIEVHSRPEEALSDGFQSLTPPDFHKLMKRISSIAKAIGRRV
;
A
#
# COMPACT_ATOMS: atom_id res chain seq x y z
N LEU A 1 0.76 3.51 -11.51
CA LEU A 1 -0.52 3.99 -10.91
C LEU A 1 -1.65 4.05 -11.95
N SER A 2 -1.43 4.57 -13.17
CA SER A 2 -2.44 4.59 -14.25
C SER A 2 -3.09 3.24 -14.55
N THR A 3 -2.33 2.14 -14.42
CA THR A 3 -2.82 0.76 -14.58
C THR A 3 -3.98 0.42 -13.65
N LEU A 4 -4.07 1.03 -12.45
CA LEU A 4 -5.18 0.80 -11.52
C LEU A 4 -6.52 1.23 -12.16
N SER A 5 -6.55 2.43 -12.73
CA SER A 5 -7.72 2.97 -13.42
C SER A 5 -8.05 2.16 -14.68
N LEU A 6 -7.03 1.82 -15.47
CA LEU A 6 -7.22 1.05 -16.70
C LEU A 6 -7.78 -0.36 -16.44
N ILE A 7 -7.25 -1.09 -15.46
CA ILE A 7 -7.76 -2.44 -15.15
C ILE A 7 -9.22 -2.37 -14.71
N LYS A 8 -9.63 -1.32 -13.98
CA LYS A 8 -11.03 -1.16 -13.55
C LYS A 8 -11.99 -0.80 -14.69
N GLU A 9 -11.48 -0.25 -15.80
CA GLU A 9 -12.26 -0.08 -17.02
C GLU A 9 -12.41 -1.42 -17.76
N LEU A 10 -11.34 -2.21 -17.79
CA LEU A 10 -11.27 -3.47 -18.54
C LEU A 10 -11.83 -4.69 -17.77
N SER A 11 -11.96 -4.59 -16.45
CA SER A 11 -12.33 -5.68 -15.57
C SER A 11 -13.19 -5.20 -14.41
N HIS A 12 -14.09 -6.08 -13.97
CA HIS A 12 -14.96 -5.89 -12.82
C HIS A 12 -14.33 -6.42 -11.52
N LEU A 13 -13.16 -7.07 -11.61
CA LEU A 13 -12.49 -7.66 -10.46
C LEU A 13 -11.82 -6.59 -9.58
N PRO A 14 -11.71 -6.81 -8.26
CA PRO A 14 -10.96 -5.91 -7.37
C PRO A 14 -9.49 -5.80 -7.77
N VAL A 15 -8.93 -4.59 -7.67
CA VAL A 15 -7.51 -4.33 -7.97
C VAL A 15 -6.74 -3.96 -6.72
N ILE A 16 -5.77 -4.79 -6.33
CA ILE A 16 -4.91 -4.60 -5.16
C ILE A 16 -3.54 -4.08 -5.61
N ALA A 17 -3.00 -3.07 -4.91
CA ALA A 17 -1.65 -2.57 -5.17
C ALA A 17 -0.64 -3.08 -4.14
N ASP A 18 0.54 -3.48 -4.59
CA ASP A 18 1.68 -3.81 -3.73
C ASP A 18 2.76 -2.71 -3.80
N PRO A 19 2.76 -1.73 -2.90
CA PRO A 19 3.79 -0.71 -2.84
C PRO A 19 5.11 -1.21 -2.23
N SER A 20 5.16 -2.38 -1.58
CA SER A 20 6.39 -2.94 -1.01
C SER A 20 7.31 -3.37 -2.15
N HIS A 21 6.89 -4.38 -2.92
CA HIS A 21 7.67 -4.90 -4.05
C HIS A 21 7.79 -3.89 -5.20
N ALA A 22 6.75 -3.09 -5.46
CA ALA A 22 6.81 -2.10 -6.54
C ALA A 22 7.86 -1.01 -6.29
N THR A 23 8.16 -0.70 -5.03
CA THR A 23 9.18 0.32 -4.70
C THR A 23 10.52 -0.29 -4.30
N GLY A 24 10.52 -1.51 -3.75
CA GLY A 24 11.71 -2.17 -3.23
C GLY A 24 12.39 -1.40 -2.09
N LYS A 25 11.70 -0.43 -1.46
CA LYS A 25 12.33 0.48 -0.50
C LYS A 25 11.34 0.96 0.55
N ARG A 26 11.59 0.59 1.81
CA ARG A 26 10.74 0.92 2.97
C ARG A 26 10.30 2.39 3.03
N SER A 27 11.21 3.33 2.75
CA SER A 27 10.94 4.77 2.83
C SER A 27 9.90 5.26 1.80
N LEU A 28 9.65 4.50 0.73
CA LEU A 28 8.71 4.83 -0.33
C LEU A 28 7.35 4.12 -0.18
N VAL A 29 7.29 3.05 0.62
CA VAL A 29 6.07 2.24 0.79
C VAL A 29 4.88 3.09 1.23
N ALA A 30 5.07 3.94 2.24
CA ALA A 30 3.97 4.74 2.77
C ALA A 30 3.43 5.78 1.78
N SER A 31 4.29 6.47 1.02
CA SER A 31 3.84 7.44 0.02
C SER A 31 3.17 6.74 -1.16
N MET A 32 3.70 5.61 -1.62
CA MET A 32 3.11 4.84 -2.71
C MET A 32 1.77 4.20 -2.32
N ALA A 33 1.64 3.68 -1.10
CA ALA A 33 0.38 3.17 -0.55
C ALA A 33 -0.73 4.24 -0.53
N ASN A 34 -0.41 5.44 -0.05
CA ASN A 34 -1.33 6.58 -0.04
C ASN A 34 -1.76 6.95 -1.47
N ALA A 35 -0.82 6.96 -2.42
CA ALA A 35 -1.10 7.27 -3.82
C ALA A 35 -1.97 6.20 -4.49
N ALA A 36 -1.74 4.92 -4.19
CA ALA A 36 -2.54 3.81 -4.71
C ALA A 36 -4.00 3.88 -4.24
N ILE A 37 -4.24 4.15 -2.95
CA ILE A 37 -5.60 4.35 -2.42
C ILE A 37 -6.25 5.57 -3.06
N ALA A 38 -5.55 6.70 -3.14
CA ALA A 38 -6.06 7.91 -3.80
C ALA A 38 -6.39 7.69 -5.29
N ALA A 39 -5.60 6.86 -5.99
CA ALA A 39 -5.85 6.45 -7.37
C ALA A 39 -7.00 5.43 -7.52
N GLY A 40 -7.57 4.95 -6.41
CA GLY A 40 -8.75 4.10 -6.40
C GLY A 40 -8.46 2.59 -6.42
N SER A 41 -7.30 2.15 -5.91
CA SER A 41 -7.10 0.73 -5.60
C SER A 41 -8.12 0.24 -4.58
N ASP A 42 -8.52 -1.02 -4.70
CA ASP A 42 -9.53 -1.65 -3.82
C ASP A 42 -8.90 -2.26 -2.57
N GLY A 43 -7.58 -2.47 -2.59
CA GLY A 43 -6.80 -2.91 -1.45
C GLY A 43 -5.31 -2.59 -1.59
N LEU A 44 -4.57 -2.94 -0.55
CA LEU A 44 -3.11 -2.85 -0.51
C LEU A 44 -2.52 -4.17 0.03
N MET A 45 -1.38 -4.58 -0.52
CA MET A 45 -0.55 -5.65 0.01
C MET A 45 0.74 -5.03 0.55
N ILE A 46 0.96 -5.11 1.87
CA ILE A 46 2.08 -4.44 2.55
C ILE A 46 2.87 -5.46 3.35
N GLU A 47 4.19 -5.48 3.17
CA GLU A 47 5.07 -6.30 3.98
C GLU A 47 5.39 -5.62 5.32
N VAL A 48 5.32 -6.40 6.40
CA VAL A 48 5.57 -5.93 7.76
C VAL A 48 6.42 -6.96 8.49
N HIS A 49 7.48 -6.50 9.14
CA HIS A 49 8.34 -7.33 9.97
C HIS A 49 8.71 -6.59 11.26
N SER A 50 8.71 -7.28 12.41
CA SER A 50 9.02 -6.65 13.71
C SER A 50 10.45 -6.16 13.82
N ARG A 51 11.38 -6.84 13.13
CA ARG A 51 12.82 -6.54 13.08
C ARG A 51 13.34 -6.67 11.66
N PRO A 52 13.00 -5.75 10.75
CA PRO A 52 13.24 -5.94 9.32
C PRO A 52 14.70 -6.24 8.95
N GLU A 53 15.66 -5.70 9.70
CA GLU A 53 17.09 -5.96 9.59
C GLU A 53 17.49 -7.43 9.84
N GLU A 54 16.65 -8.20 10.54
CA GLU A 54 16.83 -9.64 10.79
C GLU A 54 15.95 -10.52 9.89
N ALA A 55 15.19 -9.92 8.95
CA ALA A 55 14.29 -10.69 8.10
C ALA A 55 15.08 -11.59 7.13
N LEU A 56 14.64 -12.85 6.99
CA LEU A 56 15.26 -13.82 6.08
C LEU A 56 15.03 -13.48 4.60
N SER A 57 14.00 -12.68 4.31
CA SER A 57 13.69 -12.15 2.98
C SER A 57 13.12 -10.74 3.12
N ASP A 58 13.41 -9.88 2.15
CA ASP A 58 12.71 -8.62 1.89
C ASP A 58 12.59 -7.62 3.07
N GLY A 59 13.51 -7.72 4.02
CA GLY A 59 13.59 -6.81 5.16
C GLY A 59 13.77 -5.33 4.76
N PHE A 60 14.45 -5.06 3.64
CA PHE A 60 14.74 -3.70 3.17
C PHE A 60 13.48 -2.94 2.68
N GLN A 61 12.39 -3.65 2.36
CA GLN A 61 11.10 -3.07 1.94
C GLN A 61 10.01 -3.22 3.00
N SER A 62 10.13 -4.18 3.91
CA SER A 62 9.18 -4.41 5.01
C SER A 62 9.07 -3.20 5.96
N LEU A 63 7.85 -2.76 6.29
CA LEU A 63 7.60 -1.78 7.34
C LEU A 63 7.77 -2.39 8.74
N THR A 64 7.97 -1.53 9.75
CA THR A 64 7.81 -1.94 11.15
C THR A 64 6.33 -1.90 11.56
N PRO A 65 5.87 -2.67 12.57
CA PRO A 65 4.49 -2.58 13.04
C PRO A 65 4.05 -1.17 13.46
N PRO A 66 4.88 -0.35 14.15
CA PRO A 66 4.55 1.05 14.43
C PRO A 66 4.36 1.91 13.17
N ASP A 67 5.19 1.71 12.14
CA ASP A 67 5.06 2.46 10.89
C ASP A 67 3.86 2.02 10.08
N PHE A 68 3.55 0.72 10.09
CA PHE A 68 2.32 0.19 9.51
C PHE A 68 1.08 0.78 10.18
N HIS A 69 1.04 0.87 11.52
CA HIS A 69 -0.05 1.51 12.25
C HIS A 69 -0.25 2.98 11.85
N LYS A 70 0.84 3.74 11.72
CA LYS A 70 0.79 5.14 11.23
C LYS A 70 0.25 5.20 9.80
N LEU A 71 0.67 4.28 8.94
CA LEU A 71 0.20 4.19 7.55
C LEU A 71 -1.30 3.91 7.50
N MET A 72 -1.81 2.96 8.28
CA MET A 72 -3.25 2.62 8.29
C MET A 72 -4.14 3.80 8.71
N LYS A 73 -3.69 4.64 9.66
CA LYS A 73 -4.40 5.88 10.02
C LYS A 73 -4.52 6.86 8.85
N ARG A 74 -3.45 6.99 8.05
CA ARG A 74 -3.42 7.85 6.86
C ARG A 74 -4.31 7.27 5.75
N ILE A 75 -4.21 5.97 5.49
CA ILE A 75 -5.04 5.26 4.51
C ILE A 75 -6.53 5.44 4.83
N SER A 76 -6.93 5.27 6.09
CA SER A 76 -8.32 5.48 6.54
C SER A 76 -8.82 6.90 6.22
N SER A 77 -7.98 7.90 6.45
CA SER A 77 -8.32 9.31 6.17
C SER A 77 -8.47 9.57 4.67
N ILE A 78 -7.55 9.07 3.84
CA ILE A 78 -7.59 9.23 2.38
C ILE A 78 -8.78 8.49 1.79
N ALA A 79 -9.01 7.24 2.18
CA ALA A 79 -10.13 6.43 1.71
C ALA A 79 -11.46 7.15 1.99
N LYS A 80 -11.63 7.68 3.21
CA LYS A 80 -12.82 8.47 3.57
C LYS A 80 -12.98 9.72 2.69
N ALA A 81 -11.88 10.42 2.39
CA ALA A 81 -11.91 11.62 1.55
C ALA A 81 -12.35 11.33 0.10
N ILE A 82 -12.11 10.12 -0.41
CA ILE A 82 -12.56 9.68 -1.74
C ILE A 82 -13.85 8.84 -1.72
N GLY A 83 -14.62 8.90 -0.62
CA GLY A 83 -15.91 8.22 -0.50
C GLY A 83 -15.82 6.70 -0.31
N ARG A 84 -14.66 6.19 0.12
CA ARG A 84 -14.42 4.76 0.39
C ARG A 84 -14.24 4.47 1.88
N ARG A 85 -14.23 3.18 2.20
CA ARG A 85 -14.08 2.65 3.57
C ARG A 85 -12.90 1.68 3.62
N VAL A 86 -12.28 1.60 4.79
CA VAL A 86 -11.19 0.67 5.13
C VAL A 86 -11.71 -0.23 6.24
#